data_AF-A0A160DUQ8-F1
#
_entry.id   AF-A0A160DUQ8-F1
#
_cell.length_a   1.000
_cell.length_b   1.000
_cell.length_c   1.000
_cell.angle_alpha   90.00
_cell.angle_beta   90.00
_cell.angle_gamma   90.00
#
_symmetry.space_group_name_H-M   'P 1'
#
loop_
_entity.id
_entity.type
_entity.pdbx_description
1 polymer ?
#
loop_
_entity_poly.entity_id
_entity_poly.type
_entity_poly.pdbx_seq_one_letter_code
_entity_poly.pdbx_strand_id
1 'polypeptide(L)'
;MRAWRCCLVSLAVLATGCAAPGPHRGEPAPAALPAAAAAGDPCRTYVDAWVRHFRSHVAFLDGTALRAAGDELDAARAALQAAGRDEADCERPYCVVQPRGEGRLDSYCGYRRATPGGEALYRWEPYR
;
A
#
# COMPACT_ATOMS: atom_id res chain seq x y z
N MET A 1 31.10 -61.90 11.69
CA MET A 1 29.74 -62.50 11.59
C MET A 1 28.77 -61.44 12.12
N ARG A 2 27.76 -60.88 11.45
CA ARG A 2 27.05 -61.15 10.20
C ARG A 2 26.61 -59.77 9.64
N ALA A 3 26.67 -59.64 8.33
CA ALA A 3 26.20 -58.50 7.57
C ALA A 3 24.67 -58.41 7.59
N TRP A 4 24.10 -57.19 7.65
CA TRP A 4 22.73 -56.97 7.23
C TRP A 4 22.70 -55.97 6.08
N ARG A 5 22.30 -56.52 4.93
CA ARG A 5 22.18 -55.91 3.61
C ARG A 5 20.87 -55.15 3.49
N CYS A 6 20.96 -54.03 2.77
CA CYS A 6 20.08 -53.56 1.69
C CYS A 6 18.56 -53.66 1.87
N CYS A 7 17.89 -52.51 1.85
CA CYS A 7 16.91 -52.22 0.81
C CYS A 7 16.73 -50.70 0.67
N LEU A 8 17.40 -50.17 -0.35
CA LEU A 8 17.09 -48.88 -0.98
C LEU A 8 15.74 -49.02 -1.67
N VAL A 9 14.78 -48.14 -1.37
CA VAL A 9 13.64 -47.88 -2.25
C VAL A 9 13.54 -46.37 -2.43
N SER A 10 14.14 -45.91 -3.52
CA SER A 10 14.01 -44.55 -4.03
C SER A 10 12.64 -44.40 -4.68
N LEU A 11 11.74 -43.61 -4.08
CA LEU A 11 10.57 -43.08 -4.78
C LEU A 11 10.92 -41.71 -5.35
N ALA A 12 11.28 -41.67 -6.62
CA ALA A 12 11.27 -40.47 -7.43
C ALA A 12 9.87 -40.30 -8.01
N VAL A 13 9.09 -39.34 -7.51
CA VAL A 13 7.85 -38.90 -8.15
C VAL A 13 8.15 -37.59 -8.87
N LEU A 14 8.20 -37.68 -10.20
CA LEU A 14 8.24 -36.56 -11.13
C LEU A 14 6.93 -35.78 -11.03
N ALA A 15 6.95 -34.62 -10.38
CA ALA A 15 5.87 -33.64 -10.49
C ALA A 15 6.12 -32.78 -11.73
N THR A 16 5.21 -32.95 -12.68
CA THR A 16 4.98 -32.16 -13.90
C THR A 16 5.21 -30.67 -13.73
N GLY A 17 6.06 -30.10 -14.57
CA GLY A 17 6.29 -28.66 -14.66
C GLY A 17 5.03 -27.92 -15.12
N CYS A 18 4.66 -26.88 -14.37
CA CYS A 18 3.70 -25.88 -14.83
C CYS A 18 4.29 -25.13 -16.02
N ALA A 19 3.63 -25.20 -17.17
CA ALA A 19 3.91 -24.34 -18.31
C ALA A 19 3.53 -22.90 -17.92
N ALA A 20 4.51 -21.99 -17.94
CA ALA A 20 4.27 -20.57 -17.73
C ALA A 20 3.53 -19.98 -18.96
N PRO A 21 2.44 -19.21 -18.78
CA PRO A 21 1.82 -18.49 -19.89
C PRO A 21 2.78 -17.41 -20.39
N GLY A 22 3.01 -17.39 -21.72
CA GLY A 22 3.85 -16.40 -22.37
C GLY A 22 3.27 -14.97 -22.28
N PRO A 23 4.10 -13.94 -22.46
CA PRO A 23 3.68 -12.55 -22.33
C PRO A 23 2.67 -12.18 -23.43
N HIS A 24 1.46 -11.81 -23.01
CA HIS A 24 0.44 -11.24 -23.89
C HIS A 24 0.97 -9.96 -24.53
N ARG A 25 1.31 -10.07 -25.82
CA ARG A 25 1.53 -8.94 -26.73
C ARG A 25 0.18 -8.24 -26.91
N GLY A 26 0.05 -7.03 -26.36
CA GLY A 26 -1.09 -6.16 -26.66
C GLY A 26 -1.76 -5.47 -25.47
N GLU A 27 -1.10 -5.38 -24.30
CA GLU A 27 -1.65 -4.60 -23.20
C GLU A 27 -1.60 -3.09 -23.57
N PRO A 28 -2.76 -2.40 -23.60
CA PRO A 28 -2.75 -0.94 -23.62
C PRO A 28 -1.98 -0.49 -22.38
N ALA A 29 -1.02 0.40 -22.56
CA ALA A 29 -0.26 0.96 -21.44
C ALA A 29 -1.24 1.34 -20.32
N PRO A 30 -1.02 0.90 -19.07
CA PRO A 30 -1.91 1.23 -17.97
C PRO A 30 -2.04 2.75 -17.97
N ALA A 31 -3.30 3.22 -18.01
CA ALA A 31 -3.61 4.64 -17.91
C ALA A 31 -2.77 5.18 -16.76
N ALA A 32 -1.83 6.06 -17.10
CA ALA A 32 -0.94 6.65 -16.13
C ALA A 32 -1.81 7.13 -14.96
N LEU A 33 -1.45 6.72 -13.75
CA LEU A 33 -1.87 7.41 -12.52
C LEU A 33 -1.96 8.90 -12.87
N PRO A 34 -3.07 9.61 -12.57
CA PRO A 34 -3.15 11.04 -12.87
C PRO A 34 -1.83 11.66 -12.40
N ALA A 35 -1.05 12.07 -13.38
CA ALA A 35 0.37 12.30 -13.21
C ALA A 35 0.54 13.34 -12.11
N ALA A 36 1.64 13.23 -11.37
CA ALA A 36 2.15 14.27 -10.50
C ALA A 36 2.24 15.61 -11.26
N ALA A 37 1.15 16.36 -11.31
CA ALA A 37 0.97 17.69 -11.88
C ALA A 37 -0.39 18.17 -11.33
N ALA A 38 -0.48 19.06 -10.35
CA ALA A 38 0.26 20.30 -10.18
C ALA A 38 0.50 20.62 -8.69
N ALA A 39 1.63 21.25 -8.39
CA ALA A 39 1.73 22.11 -7.22
C ALA A 39 0.64 23.18 -7.34
N GLY A 40 -0.37 23.14 -6.47
CA GLY A 40 -1.52 24.06 -6.51
C GLY A 40 -2.87 23.44 -6.17
N ASP A 41 -3.01 22.11 -6.20
CA ASP A 41 -4.26 21.47 -5.77
C ASP A 41 -4.38 21.45 -4.22
N PRO A 42 -5.37 22.15 -3.63
CA PRO A 42 -5.57 22.14 -2.19
C PRO A 42 -5.95 20.75 -1.66
N CYS A 43 -6.61 19.90 -2.45
CA CYS A 43 -6.92 18.54 -2.04
C CYS A 43 -5.65 17.69 -1.91
N ARG A 44 -4.75 17.74 -2.89
CA ARG A 44 -3.48 17.02 -2.80
C ARG A 44 -2.67 17.46 -1.58
N THR A 45 -2.57 18.77 -1.35
CA THR A 45 -1.85 19.33 -0.20
C THR A 45 -2.44 18.85 1.13
N TYR A 46 -3.77 18.84 1.25
CA TYR A 46 -4.48 18.30 2.39
C TYR A 46 -4.25 16.80 2.59
N VAL A 47 -4.40 15.99 1.53
CA VAL A 47 -4.21 14.53 1.62
C VAL A 47 -2.77 14.19 2.02
N ASP A 48 -1.79 14.87 1.45
CA ASP A 48 -0.38 14.73 1.81
C ASP A 48 -0.12 15.03 3.29
N ALA A 49 -0.64 16.16 3.78
CA ALA A 49 -0.51 16.55 5.18
C ALA A 49 -1.24 15.56 6.11
N TRP A 50 -2.40 15.05 5.71
CA TRP A 50 -3.15 14.06 6.47
C TRP A 50 -2.41 12.72 6.57
N VAL A 51 -1.84 12.22 5.47
CA VAL A 51 -1.05 10.98 5.49
C VAL A 51 0.21 11.15 6.34
N ARG A 52 0.91 12.28 6.23
CA ARG A 52 2.08 12.58 7.08
C ARG A 52 1.71 12.65 8.55
N HIS A 53 0.62 13.35 8.89
CA HIS A 53 0.11 13.42 10.26
C HIS A 53 -0.16 12.02 10.80
N PHE A 54 -0.91 11.18 10.06
CA PHE A 54 -1.22 9.81 10.46
C PHE A 54 0.05 8.99 10.73
N ARG A 55 1.00 8.97 9.78
CA ARG A 55 2.26 8.23 9.92
C ARG A 55 3.07 8.73 11.13
N SER A 56 3.15 10.04 11.33
CA SER A 56 3.86 10.63 12.48
C SER A 56 3.20 10.30 13.81
N HIS A 57 1.86 10.21 13.85
CA HIS A 57 1.13 9.85 15.05
C HIS A 57 1.33 8.37 15.38
N VAL A 58 1.35 7.47 14.38
CA VAL A 58 1.69 6.06 14.61
C VAL A 58 3.13 5.92 15.10
N ALA A 59 4.09 6.66 14.53
CA ALA A 59 5.48 6.65 15.01
C ALA A 59 5.61 7.17 16.46
N PHE A 60 4.81 8.17 16.85
CA PHE A 60 4.74 8.63 18.24
C PHE A 60 4.20 7.55 19.17
N LEU A 61 3.11 6.86 18.79
CA LEU A 61 2.55 5.75 19.56
C LEU A 61 3.50 4.55 19.64
N ASP A 62 4.28 4.30 18.60
CA ASP A 62 5.34 3.28 18.56
C ASP A 62 6.59 3.67 19.38
N GLY A 63 6.66 4.91 19.88
CA GLY A 63 7.81 5.43 20.62
C GLY A 63 9.03 5.77 19.77
N THR A 64 8.90 5.77 18.43
CA THR A 64 9.99 6.13 17.50
C THR A 64 10.05 7.61 17.16
N ALA A 65 9.01 8.38 17.47
CA ALA A 65 8.99 9.83 17.35
C ALA A 65 8.67 10.50 18.71
N LEU A 66 9.27 11.67 18.95
CA LEU A 66 9.04 12.45 20.18
C LEU A 66 7.73 13.26 20.15
N ARG A 67 7.20 13.56 18.96
CA ARG A 67 6.00 14.38 18.73
C ARG A 67 5.34 13.98 17.39
N ALA A 68 4.01 14.03 17.34
CA ALA A 68 3.25 13.96 16.10
C ALA A 68 3.19 15.33 15.38
N ALA A 69 3.22 15.32 14.05
CA ALA A 69 3.16 16.54 13.23
C ALA A 69 1.70 17.00 13.04
N GLY A 70 1.25 17.99 13.81
CA GLY A 70 -0.11 18.57 13.71
C GLY A 70 -0.18 19.82 12.82
N ASP A 71 0.81 20.71 12.93
CA ASP A 71 0.74 22.06 12.38
C ASP A 71 0.58 22.09 10.85
N GLU A 72 1.20 21.15 10.13
CA GLU A 72 1.06 21.03 8.67
C GLU A 72 -0.36 20.66 8.23
N LEU A 73 -1.02 19.77 8.98
CA LEU A 73 -2.39 19.35 8.67
C LEU A 73 -3.36 20.49 8.91
N ASP A 74 -3.20 21.24 10.00
CA ASP A 74 -4.05 22.39 10.30
C ASP A 74 -3.87 23.51 9.27
N ALA A 75 -2.64 23.77 8.83
CA ALA A 75 -2.37 24.71 7.73
C ALA A 75 -3.00 24.25 6.41
N ALA A 76 -2.92 22.95 6.08
CA ALA A 76 -3.52 22.42 4.85
C ALA A 76 -5.06 22.46 4.88
N ARG A 77 -5.68 22.23 6.05
CA ARG A 77 -7.13 22.43 6.25
C ARG A 77 -7.54 23.88 6.04
N ALA A 78 -6.78 24.83 6.61
CA ALA A 78 -7.06 26.25 6.42
C ALA A 78 -6.97 26.66 4.93
N ALA A 79 -5.99 26.14 4.20
CA ALA A 79 -5.85 26.36 2.76
C ALA A 79 -7.03 25.75 1.96
N LEU A 80 -7.49 24.56 2.33
CA LEU A 80 -8.64 23.91 1.72
C LEU A 80 -9.93 24.71 1.91
N GLN A 81 -10.15 25.20 3.14
CA GLN A 81 -11.29 26.05 3.48
C GLN A 81 -11.24 27.41 2.76
N ALA A 82 -10.06 28.04 2.68
CA ALA A 82 -9.88 29.28 1.92
C ALA A 82 -10.16 29.11 0.41
N ALA A 83 -9.98 27.90 -0.12
CA ALA A 83 -10.35 27.53 -1.49
C ALA A 83 -11.84 27.14 -1.65
N GLY A 84 -12.64 27.20 -0.58
CA GLY A 84 -14.07 26.86 -0.60
C GLY A 84 -14.35 25.38 -0.86
N ARG A 85 -13.43 24.49 -0.45
CA ARG A 85 -13.54 23.04 -0.61
C ARG A 85 -13.73 22.35 0.74
N ASP A 86 -14.53 21.30 0.78
CA ASP A 86 -14.67 20.46 1.95
C ASP A 86 -13.62 19.33 1.95
N GLU A 87 -13.23 18.84 3.13
CA GLU A 87 -12.34 17.67 3.25
C GLU A 87 -12.93 16.42 2.60
N ALA A 88 -14.27 16.26 2.62
CA ALA A 88 -14.98 15.13 2.04
C ALA A 88 -14.94 15.11 0.51
N ASP A 89 -14.67 16.26 -0.13
CA ASP A 89 -14.51 16.35 -1.58
C ASP A 89 -13.15 15.82 -2.05
N CYS A 90 -12.20 15.67 -1.12
CA CYS A 90 -10.87 15.18 -1.42
C CYS A 90 -10.80 13.66 -1.29
N GLU A 91 -10.22 13.01 -2.30
CA GLU A 91 -10.04 11.56 -2.29
C GLU A 91 -8.90 11.14 -1.34
N ARG A 92 -9.27 10.85 -0.09
CA ARG A 92 -8.33 10.42 0.95
C ARG A 92 -8.03 8.92 0.87
N PRO A 93 -6.78 8.47 1.02
CA PRO A 93 -6.46 7.05 1.07
C PRO A 93 -6.97 6.44 2.37
N TYR A 94 -7.16 5.12 2.35
CA TYR A 94 -7.37 4.34 3.56
C TYR A 94 -6.02 4.16 4.26
N CYS A 95 -5.89 4.67 5.48
CA CYS A 95 -4.74 4.42 6.34
C CYS A 95 -5.11 3.48 7.48
N VAL A 96 -4.22 2.53 7.77
CA VAL A 96 -4.40 1.51 8.81
C VAL A 96 -3.15 1.44 9.68
N VAL A 97 -3.34 1.22 10.97
CA VAL A 97 -2.26 0.86 11.91
C VAL A 97 -2.10 -0.65 11.85
N GLN A 98 -0.87 -1.12 11.63
CA GLN A 98 -0.55 -2.54 11.59
C GLN A 98 0.29 -2.91 12.82
N PRO A 99 -0.18 -3.84 13.67
CA PRO A 99 0.67 -4.42 14.70
C PRO A 99 1.86 -5.13 14.07
N ARG A 100 3.03 -4.96 14.67
CA ARG A 100 4.26 -5.68 14.36
C ARG A 100 4.64 -6.54 15.57
N GLY A 101 5.68 -7.37 15.41
CA GLY A 101 6.24 -8.12 16.52
C GLY A 101 6.71 -7.21 17.66
N GLU A 102 6.82 -7.76 18.87
CA GLU A 102 7.41 -7.07 20.03
C GLU A 102 6.64 -5.81 20.48
N GLY A 103 5.33 -5.75 20.23
CA GLY A 103 4.48 -4.61 20.62
C GLY A 103 4.69 -3.36 19.78
N ARG A 104 5.35 -3.49 18.62
CA ARG A 104 5.64 -2.39 17.69
C ARG A 104 4.46 -2.10 16.77
N LEU A 105 4.41 -0.89 16.23
CA LEU A 105 3.38 -0.44 15.29
C LEU A 105 4.01 0.00 13.97
N ASP A 106 3.28 -0.26 12.88
CA ASP A 106 3.55 0.26 11.54
C ASP A 106 2.28 0.91 10.97
N SER A 107 2.43 1.62 9.86
CA SER A 107 1.33 2.29 9.17
C SER A 107 1.36 1.99 7.69
N TYR A 108 0.19 1.69 7.13
CA TYR A 108 0.01 1.53 5.69
C TYR A 108 -1.12 2.44 5.21
N CYS A 109 -0.90 3.12 4.08
CA CYS A 109 -1.89 3.97 3.44
C CYS A 109 -2.00 3.61 1.97
N GLY A 110 -3.22 3.54 1.43
CA GLY A 110 -3.44 3.26 0.02
C GLY A 110 -4.88 3.45 -0.43
N TYR A 111 -5.08 3.32 -1.73
CA TYR A 111 -6.37 3.41 -2.38
C TYR A 111 -6.88 2.04 -2.80
N ARG A 112 -8.18 1.84 -2.68
CA ARG A 112 -8.87 0.67 -3.23
C ARG A 112 -9.49 1.06 -4.56
N ARG A 113 -8.91 0.61 -5.68
CA ARG A 113 -9.42 0.88 -7.03
C ARG A 113 -10.17 -0.33 -7.56
N ALA A 114 -11.27 -0.11 -8.29
CA ALA A 114 -11.91 -1.18 -9.03
C ALA A 114 -10.98 -1.69 -10.13
N THR A 115 -11.01 -3.00 -10.40
CA THR A 115 -10.26 -3.62 -11.50
C THR A 115 -11.25 -4.02 -12.59
N PRO A 116 -11.40 -3.23 -13.67
CA PRO A 116 -12.31 -3.57 -14.74
C PRO A 116 -11.87 -4.86 -15.43
N GLY A 117 -12.75 -5.85 -15.52
CA GLY A 117 -12.51 -7.07 -16.31
C GLY A 117 -11.46 -8.04 -15.75
N GLY A 118 -11.00 -7.86 -14.51
CA GLY A 118 -10.07 -8.79 -13.84
C GLY A 118 -10.79 -9.85 -12.98
N GLU A 119 -10.06 -10.90 -12.60
CA GLU A 119 -10.57 -11.93 -11.66
C GLU A 119 -10.86 -11.36 -10.25
N ALA A 120 -10.18 -10.29 -9.86
CA ALA A 120 -10.40 -9.59 -8.60
C ALA A 120 -11.24 -8.32 -8.79
N LEU A 121 -12.19 -8.07 -7.88
CA LEU A 121 -13.05 -6.88 -7.92
C LEU A 121 -12.29 -5.56 -7.68
N TYR A 122 -11.22 -5.61 -6.89
CA TYR A 122 -10.43 -4.45 -6.51
C TYR A 122 -8.93 -4.75 -6.50
N ARG A 123 -8.13 -3.70 -6.69
CA ARG A 123 -6.69 -3.67 -6.42
C ARG A 123 -6.36 -2.60 -5.40
N TRP A 124 -5.32 -2.86 -4.60
CA TRP A 124 -4.76 -1.90 -3.69
C TRP A 124 -3.60 -1.15 -4.35
N GLU A 125 -3.70 0.17 -4.37
CA GLU A 125 -2.65 1.06 -4.85
C GLU A 125 -2.03 1.78 -3.64
N PRO A 126 -0.73 1.53 -3.33
CA PRO A 126 -0.10 2.16 -2.17
C PRO A 126 0.03 3.68 -2.36
N TYR A 127 -0.21 4.44 -1.30
CA TYR A 127 0.06 5.87 -1.28
C TYR A 127 1.56 6.12 -1.14
N ARG A 128 2.16 6.83 -2.10
CA ARG A 128 3.60 7.13 -2.15
C ARG A 128 3.85 8.61 -2.04
#